data_AF-A0ABD5F4U3-F1
#
_entry.id   AF-A0ABD5F4U3-F1
#
_cell.length_a   1.000
_cell.length_b   1.000
_cell.length_c   1.000
_cell.angle_alpha   90.00
_cell.angle_beta   90.00
_cell.angle_gamma   90.00
#
_symmetry.space_group_name_H-M   'P 1'
#
loop_
_entity.id
_entity.type
_entity.pdbx_description
1 polymer ?
#
loop_
_entity_poly.entity_id
_entity_poly.type
_entity_poly.pdbx_seq_one_letter_code
_entity_poly.pdbx_strand_id
1 'polypeptide(L)'
;MAKYTQGELHANGETLTFATPEETKSFRLASNMKFIKSTDGTKEFGFSDMASMFAVLTIDTTATPLAPKPNCDNYGKCPEAPEPDPEP
;
A
#
# COMPACT_ATOMS: atom_id res chain seq x y z
N MET A 1 -2.85 3.38 -5.13
CA MET A 1 -1.61 2.72 -4.67
C MET A 1 -1.82 2.36 -3.21
N ALA A 2 -1.53 1.13 -2.76
CA ALA A 2 -1.66 0.80 -1.34
C ALA A 2 -0.71 1.69 -0.52
N LYS A 3 -1.19 2.28 0.59
CA LYS A 3 -0.32 2.98 1.54
C LYS A 3 0.23 1.92 2.48
N TYR A 4 1.54 1.71 2.48
CA TYR A 4 2.18 0.79 3.42
C TYR A 4 2.52 1.53 4.71
N THR A 5 2.40 0.87 5.86
CA THR A 5 2.80 1.44 7.15
C THR A 5 4.16 0.92 7.60
N GLN A 6 4.39 -0.38 7.44
CA GLN A 6 5.65 -1.06 7.75
C GLN A 6 5.87 -2.25 6.83
N GLY A 7 7.10 -2.72 6.73
CA GLY A 7 7.45 -3.96 6.05
C GLY A 7 8.46 -4.78 6.85
N GLU A 8 8.42 -6.09 6.66
CA GLU A 8 9.40 -7.02 7.19
C GLU A 8 9.88 -7.93 6.07
N LEU A 9 11.19 -8.15 5.99
CA LEU A 9 11.81 -9.19 5.18
C LEU A 9 12.41 -10.23 6.11
N HIS A 10 11.96 -11.46 5.98
CA HIS A 10 12.48 -12.63 6.69
C HIS A 10 13.36 -13.41 5.72
N ALA A 11 14.64 -13.53 6.03
CA ALA A 11 15.64 -14.17 5.18
C ALA A 11 16.67 -14.91 6.03
N ASN A 12 16.88 -16.20 5.76
CA ASN A 12 17.95 -17.00 6.40
C ASN A 12 17.95 -16.99 7.94
N GLY A 13 16.79 -16.85 8.57
CA GLY A 13 16.65 -16.78 10.03
C GLY A 13 16.83 -15.38 10.63
N GLU A 14 17.06 -14.36 9.80
CA GLU A 14 17.09 -12.96 10.20
C GLU A 14 15.83 -12.23 9.73
N THR A 15 15.47 -11.16 10.46
CA THR A 15 14.37 -10.25 10.09
C THR A 15 14.92 -8.85 9.91
N LEU A 16 14.71 -8.27 8.73
CA LEU A 16 14.95 -6.87 8.44
C LEU A 16 13.62 -6.11 8.46
N THR A 17 13.53 -5.06 9.28
CA THR A 17 12.33 -4.22 9.40
C THR A 17 12.50 -2.92 8.63
N PHE A 18 11.52 -2.59 7.79
CA PHE A 18 11.38 -1.29 7.14
C PHE A 18 10.40 -0.45 7.97
N ALA A 19 10.95 0.53 8.68
CA ALA A 19 10.21 1.30 9.68
C ALA A 19 9.34 2.40 9.06
N THR A 20 9.64 2.81 7.83
CA THR A 20 8.88 3.88 7.16
C THR A 20 8.01 3.36 5.99
N PRO A 21 6.89 4.05 5.70
CA PRO A 21 6.09 3.81 4.51
C PRO A 21 6.89 3.85 3.21
N GLU A 22 7.85 4.77 3.10
CA GLU A 22 8.64 5.01 1.89
C GLU A 22 9.66 3.90 1.65
N GLU A 23 10.33 3.43 2.69
CA GLU A 23 11.23 2.27 2.61
C GLU A 23 10.45 1.01 2.23
N THR A 24 9.31 0.79 2.89
CA THR A 24 8.44 -0.36 2.61
C THR A 24 7.95 -0.35 1.15
N LYS A 25 7.54 0.82 0.67
CA LYS A 25 7.14 1.02 -0.74
C LYS A 25 8.30 0.78 -1.69
N SER A 26 9.48 1.30 -1.38
CA SER A 26 10.68 1.14 -2.21
C SER A 26 11.10 -0.32 -2.28
N PHE A 27 11.10 -1.04 -1.15
CA PHE A 27 11.31 -2.48 -1.08
C PHE A 27 10.31 -3.23 -1.96
N ARG A 28 9.01 -2.93 -1.82
CA ARG A 28 7.94 -3.57 -2.58
C ARG A 28 8.07 -3.37 -4.10
N LEU A 29 8.59 -2.23 -4.53
CA LEU A 29 8.78 -1.89 -5.94
C LEU A 29 10.08 -2.46 -6.51
N ALA A 30 11.15 -2.51 -5.71
CA ALA A 30 12.46 -3.01 -6.14
C ALA A 30 12.60 -4.53 -6.04
N SER A 31 11.76 -5.17 -5.22
CA SER A 31 11.79 -6.61 -4.99
C SER A 31 11.21 -7.40 -6.18
N ASN A 32 11.91 -8.46 -6.58
CA ASN A 32 11.45 -9.44 -7.58
C ASN A 32 10.52 -10.52 -7.00
N MET A 33 10.05 -10.35 -5.75
CA MET A 33 9.15 -11.30 -5.11
C MET A 33 7.74 -11.26 -5.72
N LYS A 34 7.04 -12.38 -5.62
CA LYS A 34 5.62 -12.46 -5.95
C LYS A 34 4.80 -12.09 -4.72
N PHE A 35 3.89 -11.14 -4.87
CA PHE A 35 3.11 -10.62 -3.75
C PHE A 35 1.63 -11.00 -3.85
N ILE A 36 1.04 -11.40 -2.72
CA ILE A 36 -0.37 -11.75 -2.60
C ILE A 36 -0.95 -10.96 -1.42
N LYS A 37 -2.13 -10.36 -1.60
CA LYS A 37 -2.82 -9.67 -0.51
C LYS A 37 -3.57 -10.64 0.39
N SER A 38 -3.61 -10.32 1.68
CA SER A 38 -4.48 -11.00 2.64
C SER A 38 -5.95 -10.75 2.32
N THR A 39 -6.81 -11.65 2.79
CA THR A 39 -8.27 -11.58 2.57
C THR A 39 -8.89 -10.32 3.18
N ASP A 40 -8.37 -9.86 4.32
CA ASP A 40 -8.80 -8.63 5.00
C ASP A 40 -8.18 -7.35 4.40
N GLY A 41 -7.28 -7.49 3.43
CA GLY A 41 -6.61 -6.37 2.75
C GLY A 41 -5.59 -5.61 3.60
N THR A 42 -5.35 -6.03 4.84
CA THR A 42 -4.43 -5.34 5.78
C THR A 42 -2.97 -5.69 5.56
N LYS A 43 -2.69 -6.78 4.81
CA LYS A 43 -1.34 -7.28 4.57
C LYS A 43 -1.09 -7.65 3.12
N GLU A 44 0.16 -7.59 2.73
CA GLU A 44 0.67 -8.17 1.49
C GLU A 44 1.84 -9.09 1.83
N PHE A 45 1.79 -10.32 1.35
CA PHE A 45 2.80 -11.35 1.57
C PHE A 45 3.63 -11.52 0.31
N GLY A 46 4.92 -11.25 0.39
CA GLY A 46 5.90 -11.46 -0.67
C GLY A 46 6.57 -12.82 -0.53
N PHE A 47 6.69 -13.56 -1.63
CA PHE A 47 7.38 -14.85 -1.68
C PHE A 47 8.47 -14.79 -2.76
N SER A 48 9.68 -15.17 -2.37
CA SER A 48 10.79 -15.37 -3.30
C SER A 48 10.80 -16.81 -3.82
N ASP A 49 11.35 -17.02 -5.00
CA ASP A 49 11.73 -18.34 -5.49
C ASP A 49 13.02 -18.87 -4.83
N MET A 50 13.81 -17.98 -4.22
CA MET A 50 14.91 -18.34 -3.34
C MET A 50 14.36 -18.93 -2.04
N ALA A 51 14.74 -20.17 -1.74
CA ALA A 51 14.36 -20.84 -0.50
C ALA A 51 14.72 -19.97 0.71
N SER A 52 13.79 -19.88 1.67
CA SER A 52 13.97 -19.19 2.96
C SER A 52 13.86 -17.66 2.94
N MET A 53 13.22 -17.06 1.92
CA MET A 53 12.91 -15.62 1.91
C MET A 53 11.42 -15.33 1.71
N PHE A 54 10.80 -14.64 2.67
CA PHE A 54 9.45 -14.12 2.54
C PHE A 54 9.34 -12.71 3.15
N ALA A 55 8.37 -11.94 2.69
CA ALA A 55 8.14 -10.58 3.15
C ALA A 55 6.71 -10.41 3.63
N VAL A 56 6.52 -9.55 4.63
CA VAL A 56 5.21 -9.19 5.17
C VAL A 56 5.12 -7.68 5.18
N LEU A 57 4.21 -7.12 4.40
CA LEU A 57 3.98 -5.69 4.32
C LEU A 57 2.62 -5.37 4.93
N THR A 58 2.57 -4.41 5.84
CA THR A 58 1.31 -3.94 6.41
C THR A 58 0.79 -2.78 5.57
N ILE A 59 -0.49 -2.86 5.23
CA ILE A 59 -1.23 -1.86 4.45
C ILE A 59 -2.08 -1.05 5.42
N ASP A 60 -2.01 0.27 5.29
CA ASP A 60 -2.97 1.19 5.88
C ASP A 60 -4.30 1.09 5.14
N THR A 61 -5.28 0.46 5.78
CA THR A 61 -6.66 0.38 5.28
C THR A 61 -7.51 1.59 5.65
N THR A 62 -7.00 2.48 6.51
CA THR A 62 -7.65 3.74 6.90
C THR A 62 -7.33 4.89 5.94
N ALA A 63 -6.41 4.66 5.01
CA ALA A 63 -6.16 5.56 3.90
C ALA A 63 -7.46 5.81 3.14
N THR A 64 -8.09 6.96 3.41
CA THR A 64 -9.32 7.41 2.78
C THR A 64 -9.19 7.21 1.28
N PRO A 65 -10.12 6.48 0.61
CA PRO A 65 -10.12 6.44 -0.83
C PRO A 65 -10.08 7.89 -1.32
N LEU A 66 -9.18 8.18 -2.28
CA LEU A 66 -9.16 9.49 -2.92
C LEU A 66 -10.60 9.84 -3.28
N ALA A 67 -11.05 11.04 -2.90
CA ALA A 67 -12.38 11.50 -3.24
C ALA A 67 -12.66 11.15 -4.71
N PRO A 68 -13.83 10.57 -5.02
CA PRO A 68 -14.15 10.18 -6.40
C PRO A 68 -13.80 11.37 -7.29
N LYS A 69 -12.99 11.11 -8.33
CA LYS A 69 -12.64 12.18 -9.27
C LYS A 69 -13.95 12.84 -9.69
N PRO A 70 -14.04 14.18 -9.66
CA PRO A 70 -15.23 14.82 -10.19
C PRO A 70 -15.46 14.27 -11.59
N ASN A 71 -16.71 13.88 -11.91
CA ASN A 71 -17.08 13.52 -13.26
C ASN A 71 -16.97 14.81 -14.09
N CYS A 72 -15.77 15.07 -14.59
CA CYS A 72 -15.52 16.18 -15.49
C CYS A 72 -16.15 15.83 -16.83
N ASP A 73 -16.77 16.81 -17.48
CA ASP A 73 -17.17 16.63 -18.86
C ASP A 73 -15.93 16.48 -19.78
N ASN A 74 -16.14 16.06 -21.02
CA ASN A 74 -15.07 15.92 -22.02
C ASN A 74 -14.39 17.25 -22.38
N TYR A 75 -14.83 18.38 -21.82
CA TYR A 75 -14.28 19.72 -22.01
C TYR A 75 -13.49 20.22 -20.79
N GLY A 76 -13.26 19.35 -19.80
CA GLY A 76 -12.46 19.68 -18.61
C GLY A 76 -13.17 20.54 -17.59
N LYS A 77 -14.50 20.67 -17.66
CA LYS A 77 -15.31 21.30 -16.61
C LYS A 77 -15.67 20.23 -15.59
N CYS A 78 -15.01 20.30 -14.44
CA CYS A 78 -15.33 19.50 -13.27
C CYS A 78 -16.29 20.31 -12.38
N PRO A 79 -17.39 19.74 -11.85
CA PRO A 79 -18.12 20.40 -10.77
C PRO A 79 -17.17 20.62 -9.59
N GLU A 80 -17.25 21.80 -8.94
CA GLU A 80 -16.53 22.08 -7.70
C GLU A 80 -16.89 20.98 -6.68
N ALA A 81 -15.87 20.38 -6.07
CA ALA A 81 -16.08 19.36 -5.05
C ALA A 81 -16.94 19.97 -3.93
N PRO A 82 -17.98 19.28 -3.42
CA PRO A 82 -18.72 19.77 -2.27
C PRO A 82 -17.73 19.96 -1.11
N GLU A 83 -17.82 21.12 -0.45
CA GLU A 83 -17.02 21.41 0.74
C GLU A 83 -17.24 20.29 1.78
N PRO A 84 -16.19 19.84 2.49
CA PRO A 84 -16.36 18.87 3.55
C PRO A 84 -17.26 19.49 4.65
N ASP A 85 -18.32 18.76 5.01
CA ASP A 85 -19.20 19.12 6.14
C ASP A 85 -18.35 19.42 7.39
N PRO A 86 -18.64 20.50 8.14
CA PRO A 86 -18.01 20.71 9.45
C PRO A 86 -18.45 19.56 10.37
N GLU A 87 -17.47 18.79 10.87
CA GLU A 87 -17.72 17.71 11.85
C GLU A 87 -18.47 18.24 13.10
N PRO A 88 -19.35 17.41 13.71
CA PRO A 88 -20.16 17.77 14.89
C PRO A 88 -19.36 17.87 16.20
#